data_AF-X0YK89-F1
#
_entry.id   AF-X0YK89-F1
#
_cell.length_a   1.000
_cell.length_b   1.000
_cell.length_c   1.000
_cell.angle_alpha   90.00
_cell.angle_beta   90.00
_cell.angle_gamma   90.00
#
_symmetry.space_group_name_H-M   'P 1'
#
loop_
_entity.id
_entity.type
_entity.pdbx_description
1 polymer ?
#
loop_
_entity_poly.entity_id
_entity_poly.type
_entity_poly.pdbx_seq_one_letter_code
_entity_poly.pdbx_strand_id
1 'polypeptide(L)' 'KLFALWTNGTAVDNDPGVNTTLTFPGLSVRKVVGLDVLNGFEQELVTETENGNLVIRNLLVKDYPIILRLID' A
#
# COMPACT_ATOMS: atom_id res chain seq x y z
N LYS A 1 -9.21 8.86 1.88
CA LYS A 1 -9.79 7.48 1.82
C LYS A 1 -8.83 6.50 2.52
N LEU A 2 -9.31 5.39 3.10
CA LEU A 2 -8.48 4.35 3.72
C LEU A 2 -8.70 3.02 3.03
N PHE A 3 -7.62 2.32 2.72
CA PHE A 3 -7.63 0.97 2.14
C PHE A 3 -6.73 0.07 2.98
N ALA A 4 -7.14 -1.16 3.23
CA ALA A 4 -6.30 -2.17 3.86
C ALA A 4 -5.90 -3.21 2.82
N LEU A 5 -4.63 -3.62 2.82
CA LEU A 5 -4.08 -4.60 1.87
C LEU A 5 -3.19 -5.60 2.61
N TRP A 6 -3.36 -6.88 2.31
CA TRP A 6 -2.54 -7.99 2.82
C TRP A 6 -2.63 -9.17 1.85
N THR A 7 -1.72 -10.13 1.98
CA THR A 7 -1.80 -11.39 1.22
C THR A 7 -2.81 -12.34 1.85
N ASN A 8 -3.58 -13.07 1.05
CA ASN A 8 -4.61 -14.00 1.53
C ASN A 8 -4.02 -15.37 1.96
N GLY A 9 -2.91 -15.35 2.69
CA GLY A 9 -2.18 -16.54 3.12
C GLY A 9 -2.43 -16.92 4.58
N THR A 10 -1.87 -18.05 5.00
CA THR A 10 -1.67 -18.32 6.43
C THR A 10 -0.55 -17.43 6.93
N ALA A 11 -0.77 -16.70 8.02
CA ALA A 11 0.26 -15.86 8.61
C ALA A 11 1.43 -16.71 9.14
N VAL A 12 2.66 -16.25 8.92
CA VAL A 12 3.88 -16.95 9.31
C VAL A 12 4.89 -16.01 9.95
N ASP A 13 5.73 -16.55 10.83
CA ASP A 13 6.82 -15.78 11.42
C ASP A 13 7.80 -15.34 10.34
N ASN A 14 8.22 -14.08 10.41
CA ASN A 14 9.16 -13.46 9.47
C ASN A 14 8.70 -13.55 8.01
N ASP A 15 7.41 -13.34 7.73
CA ASP A 15 6.87 -13.27 6.37
C ASP A 15 7.76 -12.36 5.49
N PRO A 16 8.30 -12.87 4.36
CA PRO A 16 9.12 -12.06 3.47
C PRO A 16 8.31 -10.93 2.83
N GLY A 17 7.01 -11.12 2.66
CA GLY A 17 6.13 -10.24 1.91
C GLY A 17 6.26 -10.42 0.40
N VAL A 18 5.32 -9.83 -0.33
CA VAL A 18 5.24 -9.87 -1.79
C VAL A 18 5.42 -8.44 -2.33
N ASN A 19 6.44 -8.23 -3.15
CA ASN A 19 6.62 -6.97 -3.84
C ASN A 19 5.60 -6.84 -4.97
N THR A 20 4.78 -5.79 -4.96
CA THR A 20 3.69 -5.61 -5.92
C THR A 20 3.63 -4.20 -6.50
N THR A 21 2.88 -4.06 -7.59
CA THR A 21 2.42 -2.78 -8.11
C THR A 21 0.92 -2.67 -7.84
N LEU A 22 0.50 -1.62 -7.14
CA LEU A 22 -0.89 -1.34 -6.85
C LEU A 22 -1.39 -0.20 -7.74
N THR A 23 -2.48 -0.45 -8.46
CA THR A 23 -3.12 0.54 -9.32
C THR A 23 -4.52 0.83 -8.82
N PHE A 24 -4.81 2.11 -8.63
CA PHE A 24 -6.13 2.63 -8.27
C PHE A 24 -6.74 3.32 -9.50
N PRO A 25 -7.72 2.69 -10.17
CA PRO A 25 -8.28 3.22 -11.40
C PRO A 25 -9.00 4.56 -11.20
N GLY A 26 -8.71 5.54 -12.06
CA GLY A 26 -9.40 6.84 -12.07
C GLY A 26 -9.25 7.66 -10.78
N LEU A 27 -8.24 7.37 -9.96
CA LEU A 27 -7.97 8.09 -8.72
C LEU A 27 -6.78 9.01 -8.89
N SER A 28 -6.94 10.26 -8.46
CA SER A 28 -5.89 11.27 -8.34
C SER A 28 -5.95 11.83 -6.92
N VAL A 29 -4.81 11.86 -6.24
CA VAL A 29 -4.67 12.26 -4.83
C VAL A 29 -3.39 13.07 -4.67
N ARG A 30 -3.31 13.95 -3.66
CA ARG A 30 -2.11 14.73 -3.39
C ARG A 30 -0.97 13.86 -2.84
N LYS A 31 -1.29 12.90 -1.98
CA LYS A 31 -0.31 11.92 -1.48
C LYS A 31 -0.95 10.65 -0.92
N VAL A 32 -0.12 9.62 -0.77
CA VAL A 32 -0.47 8.37 -0.09
C VAL A 32 0.47 8.14 1.08
N VAL A 33 -0.08 7.81 2.25
CA VAL A 33 0.69 7.40 3.42
C VAL A 33 0.40 5.93 3.70
N GLY A 34 1.45 5.10 3.76
CA GLY A 34 1.39 3.73 4.24
C GLY A 34 1.55 3.69 5.76
N LEU A 35 0.71 2.91 6.43
CA LEU A 35 0.75 2.67 7.88
C LEU A 35 1.01 1.18 8.12
N ASP A 36 2.19 0.86 8.66
CA ASP A 36 2.51 -0.48 9.15
C ASP A 36 1.90 -0.64 10.53
N VAL A 37 0.84 -1.46 10.62
CA VAL A 37 0.08 -1.65 11.86
C VAL A 37 0.82 -2.50 12.88
N LEU A 38 1.77 -3.32 12.45
CA LEU A 38 2.51 -4.22 13.33
C LEU A 38 3.64 -3.47 14.03
N ASN A 39 4.36 -2.64 13.27
CA ASN A 39 5.52 -1.92 13.77
C ASN A 39 5.21 -0.46 14.16
N GLY A 40 4.03 0.05 13.84
CA GLY A 40 3.60 1.41 14.18
C GLY A 40 4.28 2.50 13.35
N PHE A 41 4.74 2.18 12.14
CA PHE A 41 5.41 3.15 11.26
C PHE A 41 4.44 3.80 10.27
N GLU A 42 4.61 5.10 10.05
CA GLU A 42 3.96 5.84 8.96
C GLU A 42 5.02 6.29 7.94
N GLN A 43 4.75 6.09 6.65
CA GLN A 43 5.64 6.52 5.58
C GLN A 43 4.85 7.07 4.40
N GLU A 44 5.27 8.23 3.88
CA GLU A 44 4.75 8.73 2.60
C GLU A 44 5.29 7.86 1.45
N LEU A 45 4.39 7.32 0.64
CA LEU A 45 4.73 6.42 -0.46
C LEU A 45 5.02 7.21 -1.73
N VAL A 46 5.97 6.72 -2.52
CA VAL A 46 6.21 7.23 -3.88
C VAL A 46 5.07 6.76 -4.77
N THR A 47 4.41 7.71 -5.43
CA THR A 47 3.27 7.44 -6.29
C THR A 47 3.41 8.13 -7.63
N GLU A 48 2.90 7.49 -8.68
CA GLU A 48 2.88 7.99 -10.04
C GLU A 48 1.44 8.12 -10.53
N THR A 49 1.21 9.00 -11.49
CA THR A 49 -0.06 9.05 -12.24
C THR A 49 0.20 8.51 -13.64
N GLU A 50 -0.45 7.40 -14.00
CA GLU A 50 -0.33 6.77 -15.32
C GLU A 50 -1.71 6.60 -15.95
N ASN A 51 -1.93 7.23 -17.10
CA ASN A 51 -3.21 7.18 -17.83
C ASN A 51 -4.44 7.52 -16.94
N GLY A 52 -4.28 8.48 -16.02
CA GLY A 52 -5.34 8.90 -15.09
C GLY A 52 -5.53 7.97 -13.87
N ASN A 53 -4.66 6.98 -13.68
CA ASN A 53 -4.68 6.08 -12.53
C ASN A 53 -3.54 6.43 -11.56
N LEU A 54 -3.80 6.25 -10.27
CA LEU A 54 -2.76 6.31 -9.25
C LEU A 54 -2.04 4.96 -9.19
N VAL A 55 -0.71 4.98 -9.33
CA VAL A 55 0.15 3.80 -9.34
C VAL A 55 1.16 3.89 -8.19
N ILE A 56 1.25 2.82 -7.41
CA ILE A 56 2.25 2.64 -6.35
C ILE A 56 3.10 1.43 -6.74
N ARG A 57 4.37 1.66 -7.03
CA ARG A 57 5.32 0.62 -7.43
C ARG A 57 6.12 0.14 -6.23
N ASN A 58 6.58 -1.11 -6.31
CA ASN A 58 7.43 -1.72 -5.30
C ASN A 58 6.87 -1.65 -3.88
N LEU A 59 5.54 -1.82 -3.75
CA LEU A 59 4.89 -1.90 -2.46
C LEU A 59 5.10 -3.31 -1.89
N LEU A 60 5.80 -3.42 -0.76
CA LEU A 60 5.95 -4.69 -0.06
C LEU A 60 4.68 -4.99 0.75
N VAL A 61 3.92 -5.99 0.32
CA VAL A 61 2.68 -6.40 0.98
C VAL A 61 2.95 -7.61 1.85
N LYS A 62 2.63 -7.52 3.14
CA LYS A 62 2.81 -8.58 4.12
C LYS A 62 1.56 -9.46 4.24
N ASP A 63 1.68 -10.54 5.00
CA ASP A 63 0.58 -11.38 5.49
C ASP A 63 -0.29 -10.71 6.57
N TYR A 64 0.06 -9.51 7.02
CA TYR A 64 -0.75 -8.64 7.85
C TYR A 64 -1.11 -7.31 7.14
N PRO A 65 -2.15 -6.60 7.60
CA PRO A 65 -2.61 -5.38 6.94
C PRO A 65 -1.58 -4.26 6.94
N ILE A 66 -1.29 -3.71 5.76
CA ILE A 66 -0.84 -2.32 5.63
C ILE A 66 -2.06 -1.44 5.35
N ILE A 67 -2.15 -0.29 6.02
CA ILE A 67 -3.22 0.69 5.73
C ILE A 67 -2.67 1.76 4.80
N LEU A 68 -3.35 2.00 3.68
CA LEU A 68 -3.07 3.07 2.74
C LEU A 68 -4.04 4.22 2.97
N ARG A 69 -3.53 5.36 3.44
CA ARG A 69 -4.28 6.60 3.62
C ARG A 69 -4.04 7.52 2.43
N LEU A 70 -5.05 7.60 1.56
CA LEU A 70 -5.10 8.50 0.41
C LEU A 70 -5.61 9.88 0.86
N ILE A 71 -4.81 10.91 0.62
CA ILE A 71 -5.08 12.31 1.00
C ILE A 71 -5.15 13.15 -0.28
N ASP A 72 -6.29 13.83 -0.45
CA ASP A 72 -6.55 14.75 -1.55
C ASP A 72 -6.01 16.15 -1.25
#